data_AF-A0A9D7X5D7-F1
#
_entry.id   AF-A0A9D7X5D7-F1
#
_cell.length_a   1.000
_cell.length_b   1.000
_cell.length_c   1.000
_cell.angle_alpha   90.00
_cell.angle_beta   90.00
_cell.angle_gamma   90.00
#
_symmetry.space_group_name_H-M   'P 1'
#
loop_
_entity.id
_entity.type
_entity.pdbx_description
1 polymer ?
#
loop_
_entity_poly.entity_id
_entity_poly.type
_entity_poly.pdbx_seq_one_letter_code
_entity_poly.pdbx_strand_id
1 'polypeptide(L)'
;MNLEDELKRYLSECTTPSPLADTLANNRLPFYVRNGAYPYAIDALDKGMEAHPDADSDPNYVPFMEMLALVLYKGDNLVQADVVLDRLKAHLQEREIPLSPAAASLEQNLRQSSLYRLQHTMEHSGVDFDA
;
A
#
# COMPACT_ATOMS: atom_id res chain seq x y z
N MET A 1 -2.54 -14.29 -2.71
CA MET A 1 -2.65 -13.68 -1.37
C MET A 1 -4.00 -12.98 -1.27
N ASN A 2 -4.85 -13.37 -0.31
CA ASN A 2 -6.15 -12.73 -0.07
C ASN A 2 -5.95 -11.51 0.83
N LEU A 3 -6.55 -10.37 0.47
CA LEU A 3 -6.39 -9.10 1.19
C LEU A 3 -6.92 -9.19 2.64
N GLU A 4 -7.94 -10.01 2.85
CA GLU A 4 -8.51 -10.23 4.17
C GLU A 4 -7.52 -10.92 5.14
N ASP A 5 -6.73 -11.86 4.65
CA ASP A 5 -5.74 -12.58 5.48
C ASP A 5 -4.56 -11.69 5.83
N GLU A 6 -4.13 -10.84 4.89
CA GLU A 6 -3.15 -9.80 5.16
C GLU A 6 -3.66 -8.82 6.21
N LEU A 7 -4.90 -8.35 6.10
CA LEU A 7 -5.48 -7.45 7.09
C LEU A 7 -5.50 -8.08 8.49
N LYS A 8 -5.88 -9.36 8.60
CA LYS A 8 -5.81 -10.08 9.89
C LYS A 8 -4.39 -10.16 10.43
N ARG A 9 -3.41 -10.41 9.56
CA ARG A 9 -1.98 -10.42 9.95
C ARG A 9 -1.55 -9.07 10.48
N TYR A 10 -1.78 -7.98 9.75
CA TYR A 10 -1.40 -6.64 10.21
C TYR A 10 -2.09 -6.25 11.51
N LEU A 11 -3.37 -6.58 11.68
CA LEU A 11 -4.09 -6.36 12.93
C LEU A 11 -3.48 -7.13 14.10
N SER A 12 -2.93 -8.32 13.87
CA SER A 12 -2.24 -9.11 14.90
C SER A 12 -0.85 -8.58 15.25
N GLU A 13 -0.22 -7.85 14.34
CA GLU A 13 1.09 -7.20 14.53
C GLU A 13 0.94 -5.82 15.20
N CYS A 14 -0.27 -5.26 15.23
CA CYS A 14 -0.53 -3.97 15.83
C CYS A 14 -0.46 -4.00 17.36
N THR A 15 0.22 -3.02 17.94
CA THR A 15 0.30 -2.79 19.39
C THR A 15 -0.60 -1.62 19.80
N THR A 16 -1.32 -1.78 20.91
CA THR A 16 -2.21 -0.73 21.48
C THR A 16 -1.67 -0.23 22.83
N PRO A 17 -1.90 1.05 23.20
CA PRO A 17 -2.64 2.07 22.45
C PRO A 17 -1.80 2.70 21.32
N SER A 18 -2.38 2.78 20.12
CA SER A 18 -1.82 3.53 18.99
C SER A 18 -2.95 4.00 18.09
N PRO A 19 -2.95 5.26 17.66
CA PRO A 19 -3.98 5.75 16.75
C PRO A 19 -3.95 5.10 15.35
N LEU A 20 -2.77 4.68 14.88
CA LEU A 20 -2.65 3.90 13.64
C LEU A 20 -3.21 2.49 13.83
N ALA A 21 -2.94 1.86 14.98
CA ALA A 21 -3.58 0.60 15.34
C ALA A 21 -5.11 0.75 15.44
N ASP A 22 -5.61 1.84 16.02
CA ASP A 22 -7.05 2.14 16.11
C ASP A 22 -7.68 2.34 14.73
N THR A 23 -6.96 2.99 13.81
CA THR A 23 -7.40 3.16 12.42
C THR A 23 -7.51 1.82 11.70
N LEU A 24 -6.50 0.95 11.84
CA LEU A 24 -6.51 -0.39 11.27
C LEU A 24 -7.61 -1.24 11.90
N ALA A 25 -7.77 -1.17 13.22
CA ALA A 25 -8.78 -1.90 13.98
C ALA A 25 -10.20 -1.34 13.82
N ASN A 26 -10.36 -0.19 13.17
CA ASN A 26 -11.68 0.41 12.99
C ASN A 26 -12.59 -0.56 12.23
N ASN A 27 -13.76 -0.84 12.81
CA ASN A 27 -14.75 -1.83 12.37
C ASN A 27 -15.23 -1.67 10.91
N ARG A 28 -14.87 -0.58 10.22
CA ARG A 28 -15.20 -0.34 8.82
C ARG A 28 -14.10 -0.67 7.82
N LEU A 29 -12.81 -0.63 8.19
CA LEU A 29 -11.72 -0.96 7.26
C LEU A 29 -11.83 -2.42 6.77
N PRO A 30 -12.01 -3.43 7.65
CA PRO A 30 -12.26 -4.82 7.22
C PRO A 30 -13.50 -4.96 6.34
N PHE A 31 -14.54 -4.19 6.62
CA PHE A 31 -15.75 -4.18 5.81
C PHE A 31 -15.49 -3.63 4.41
N TYR A 32 -14.78 -2.49 4.28
CA TYR A 32 -14.46 -1.92 2.97
C TYR A 32 -13.58 -2.85 2.14
N VAL A 33 -12.55 -3.42 2.77
CA VAL A 33 -11.65 -4.41 2.16
C VAL A 33 -12.42 -5.64 1.67
N ARG A 34 -13.28 -6.24 2.51
CA ARG A 34 -14.04 -7.44 2.17
C ARG A 34 -15.03 -7.23 1.03
N ASN A 35 -15.61 -6.04 0.93
CA ASN A 35 -16.56 -5.70 -0.14
C ASN A 35 -15.89 -5.12 -1.40
N GLY A 36 -14.55 -5.06 -1.46
CA GLY A 36 -13.83 -4.44 -2.57
C GLY A 36 -14.06 -2.93 -2.70
N ALA A 37 -14.54 -2.29 -1.63
CA ALA A 37 -14.84 -0.87 -1.57
C ALA A 37 -13.54 -0.07 -1.29
N TYR A 38 -12.55 -0.26 -2.15
CA TYR A 38 -11.20 0.28 -1.98
C TYR A 38 -11.14 1.80 -1.79
N PRO A 39 -11.93 2.64 -2.49
CA PRO A 39 -11.92 4.10 -2.25
C PRO A 39 -12.22 4.47 -0.79
N TYR A 40 -13.12 3.75 -0.13
CA TYR A 40 -13.46 3.99 1.27
C TYR A 40 -12.39 3.43 2.23
N ALA A 41 -11.73 2.33 1.85
CA ALA A 41 -10.60 1.80 2.62
C ALA A 41 -9.40 2.76 2.57
N ILE A 42 -9.13 3.37 1.42
CA ILE A 42 -8.08 4.39 1.22
C ILE A 42 -8.41 5.62 2.05
N ASP A 43 -9.63 6.18 1.94
CA ASP A 43 -10.06 7.34 2.73
C ASP A 43 -9.94 7.11 4.24
N ALA A 44 -10.24 5.90 4.73
CA ALA A 44 -10.07 5.57 6.14
C ALA A 44 -8.60 5.58 6.57
N LEU A 45 -7.69 5.08 5.73
CA LEU A 45 -6.26 5.06 6.01
C LEU A 45 -5.64 6.46 5.86
N ASP A 46 -5.99 7.22 4.82
CA ASP A 46 -5.48 8.59 4.64
C ASP A 46 -5.84 9.47 5.85
N LYS A 47 -7.07 9.37 6.36
CA LYS A 47 -7.48 10.08 7.60
C LYS A 47 -6.67 9.67 8.83
N GLY A 48 -6.30 8.39 8.93
CA GLY A 48 -5.39 7.92 9.97
C GLY A 48 -4.04 8.61 9.88
N MET A 49 -3.47 8.75 8.68
CA MET A 49 -2.20 9.45 8.49
C MET A 49 -2.32 10.96 8.74
N GLU A 50 -3.37 11.61 8.28
CA GLU A 50 -3.59 13.05 8.48
C GLU A 50 -3.76 13.43 9.96
N ALA A 51 -4.37 12.55 10.75
CA ALA A 51 -4.55 12.77 12.18
C ALA A 51 -3.23 12.69 12.97
N HIS A 52 -2.18 12.09 12.39
CA HIS A 52 -0.92 11.80 13.07
C HIS A 52 0.28 12.29 12.24
N PRO A 53 0.65 13.58 12.34
CA PRO A 53 1.78 14.12 11.59
C PRO A 53 3.13 13.48 11.95
N ASP A 54 3.26 12.94 13.17
CA ASP A 54 4.44 12.19 13.65
C ASP A 54 4.24 10.66 13.55
N ALA A 55 3.38 10.20 12.63
CA ALA A 55 3.04 8.79 12.44
C ALA A 55 4.26 7.91 12.19
N ASP A 56 5.36 8.45 11.66
CA ASP A 56 6.61 7.71 11.42
C ASP A 56 7.28 7.20 12.71
N SER A 57 7.00 7.82 13.85
CA SER A 57 7.50 7.37 15.15
C SER A 57 6.59 6.33 15.82
N ASP A 58 5.41 6.07 15.27
CA ASP A 58 4.48 5.07 15.79
C ASP A 58 4.98 3.65 15.47
N PRO A 59 5.00 2.71 16.45
CA PRO A 59 5.42 1.33 16.22
C PRO A 59 4.57 0.61 15.14
N ASN A 60 3.36 1.10 14.87
CA ASN A 60 2.46 0.56 13.88
C ASN A 60 2.56 1.26 12.51
N TYR A 61 3.52 2.19 12.34
CA TYR A 61 3.74 2.88 11.06
C TYR A 61 4.00 1.90 9.91
N VAL A 62 4.88 0.91 10.13
CA VAL A 62 5.23 -0.08 9.11
C VAL A 62 4.01 -0.91 8.70
N PRO A 63 3.31 -1.64 9.60
CA PRO A 63 2.14 -2.42 9.21
C PRO A 63 1.02 -1.55 8.62
N PHE A 64 0.90 -0.29 9.05
CA PHE A 64 -0.02 0.67 8.48
C PHE A 64 0.30 1.02 7.02
N MET A 65 1.55 1.41 6.74
CA MET A 65 1.99 1.78 5.40
C MET A 65 1.95 0.59 4.43
N GLU A 66 2.27 -0.61 4.91
CA GLU A 66 2.15 -1.84 4.11
C GLU A 66 0.68 -2.16 3.75
N MET A 67 -0.26 -1.97 4.69
CA MET A 67 -1.69 -2.08 4.42
C MET A 67 -2.16 -1.03 3.40
N LEU A 68 -1.76 0.23 3.56
CA LEU A 68 -2.11 1.31 2.63
C LEU A 68 -1.62 1.01 1.20
N ALA A 69 -0.36 0.63 1.04
CA ALA A 69 0.19 0.27 -0.27
C ALA A 69 -0.60 -0.88 -0.92
N LEU A 70 -0.96 -1.90 -0.13
CA LEU A 70 -1.70 -3.05 -0.63
C LEU A 70 -3.13 -2.70 -1.03
N VAL A 71 -3.84 -1.88 -0.24
CA VAL A 71 -5.19 -1.41 -0.57
C VAL A 71 -5.17 -0.55 -1.83
N LEU A 72 -4.19 0.36 -1.95
CA LEU A 72 -3.99 1.18 -3.15
C LEU A 72 -3.77 0.30 -4.39
N TYR A 73 -2.91 -0.70 -4.29
CA TYR A 73 -2.67 -1.65 -5.38
C TYR A 73 -3.93 -2.41 -5.79
N LYS A 74 -4.70 -2.91 -4.82
CA LYS A 74 -5.95 -3.64 -5.08
C LYS A 74 -7.05 -2.74 -5.64
N GLY A 75 -7.02 -1.45 -5.33
CA GLY A 75 -7.87 -0.41 -5.90
C GLY A 75 -7.37 0.18 -7.22
N ASP A 76 -6.36 -0.40 -7.86
CA ASP A 76 -5.74 0.07 -9.11
C ASP A 76 -5.10 1.48 -9.02
N ASN A 77 -4.81 1.95 -7.81
CA ASN A 77 -4.11 3.22 -7.55
C ASN A 77 -2.59 3.01 -7.53
N LEU A 78 -2.07 2.49 -8.64
CA LEU A 78 -0.69 1.97 -8.72
C LEU A 78 0.39 3.03 -8.50
N VAL A 79 0.16 4.28 -8.94
CA VAL A 79 1.09 5.39 -8.73
C VAL A 79 1.21 5.74 -7.25
N GLN A 80 0.06 5.81 -6.55
CA GLN A 80 0.07 6.11 -5.12
C GLN A 80 0.64 4.95 -4.31
N ALA A 81 0.35 3.70 -4.70
CA ALA A 81 0.95 2.53 -4.07
C ALA A 81 2.50 2.56 -4.14
N ASP A 82 3.05 2.96 -5.29
CA ASP A 82 4.49 3.12 -5.50
C ASP A 82 5.08 4.21 -4.59
N VAL A 83 4.42 5.37 -4.52
CA VAL A 83 4.83 6.48 -3.63
C VAL A 83 4.84 6.06 -2.16
N VAL A 84 3.82 5.31 -1.71
CA VAL A 84 3.74 4.80 -0.34
C VAL A 84 4.86 3.82 -0.05
N LEU A 85 5.19 2.92 -0.98
CA LEU A 85 6.30 1.99 -0.81
C LEU A 85 7.65 2.70 -0.80
N ASP A 86 7.88 3.69 -1.64
CA ASP A 86 9.12 4.47 -1.62
C ASP A 86 9.30 5.20 -0.28
N ARG A 87 8.21 5.79 0.26
CA ARG A 87 8.23 6.42 1.59
C ARG A 87 8.52 5.40 2.69
N LEU A 88 7.90 4.21 2.64
CA LEU A 88 8.16 3.14 3.59
C LEU A 88 9.63 2.67 3.52
N LYS A 89 10.17 2.49 2.32
CA LYS A 89 11.56 2.08 2.12
C LYS A 89 12.55 3.09 2.66
N ALA A 90 12.34 4.38 2.41
CA ALA A 90 13.18 5.44 2.96
C ALA A 90 13.19 5.36 4.49
N HIS A 91 12.02 5.21 5.12
CA HIS A 91 11.87 5.09 6.56
C HIS A 91 12.58 3.84 7.15
N LEU A 92 12.48 2.70 6.47
CA LEU A 92 13.11 1.45 6.88
C LEU A 92 14.62 1.44 6.67
N GLN A 93 15.11 2.07 5.60
CA GLN A 93 16.53 2.17 5.27
C GLN A 93 17.31 2.93 6.35
N GLU A 94 16.74 4.00 6.90
CA GLU A 94 17.34 4.73 8.03
C GLU A 94 17.49 3.87 9.30
N ARG A 95 16.69 2.81 9.40
CA ARG A 95 16.64 1.90 10.56
C ARG A 95 17.31 0.55 10.29
N GLU A 96 17.89 0.37 9.11
CA GLU A 96 18.48 -0.90 8.64
C GLU A 96 17.51 -2.10 8.70
N ILE A 97 16.21 -1.83 8.54
CA ILE A 97 15.16 -2.86 8.56
C ILE A 97 14.83 -3.24 7.10
N PRO A 98 14.77 -4.54 6.75
CA PRO A 98 14.32 -4.95 5.43
C PRO A 98 12.79 -4.80 5.30
N LEU A 99 12.29 -4.63 4.07
CA LEU A 99 10.87 -4.76 3.78
C LEU A 99 10.34 -6.14 4.21
N SER A 100 9.07 -6.21 4.62
CA SER A 100 8.42 -7.51 4.79
C SER A 100 8.34 -8.26 3.46
N PRO A 101 8.27 -9.61 3.48
CA PRO A 101 8.07 -10.39 2.25
C PRO A 101 6.83 -9.98 1.45
N ALA A 102 5.77 -9.53 2.13
CA ALA A 102 4.54 -9.05 1.50
C ALA A 102 4.77 -7.74 0.74
N ALA A 103 5.42 -6.75 1.38
CA ALA A 103 5.73 -5.48 0.75
C ALA A 103 6.78 -5.61 -0.37
N ALA A 104 7.77 -6.50 -0.22
CA ALA A 104 8.73 -6.80 -1.28
C ALA A 104 8.06 -7.46 -2.50
N SER A 105 7.12 -8.38 -2.27
CA SER A 105 6.33 -8.98 -3.35
C SER A 105 5.45 -7.94 -4.06
N LEU A 106 4.87 -7.01 -3.30
CA LEU A 106 4.07 -5.92 -3.82
C LEU A 106 4.90 -4.98 -4.71
N GLU A 107 6.09 -4.59 -4.24
CA GLU A 107 7.04 -3.77 -5.01
C GLU A 107 7.40 -4.46 -6.34
N GLN A 108 7.72 -5.76 -6.30
CA GLN A 108 8.04 -6.52 -7.51
C GLN A 108 6.86 -6.54 -8.49
N ASN A 109 5.63 -6.74 -8.00
CA ASN A 109 4.44 -6.74 -8.83
C ASN A 109 4.20 -5.36 -9.47
N LEU A 110 4.33 -4.27 -8.70
CA LEU A 110 4.21 -2.90 -9.21
C LEU A 110 5.23 -2.61 -10.32
N ARG A 111 6.50 -3.00 -10.11
CA ARG A 111 7.54 -2.87 -11.14
C ARG A 111 7.19 -3.64 -12.41
N GLN A 112 6.69 -4.88 -12.29
CA GLN A 112 6.26 -5.67 -13.42
C GLN A 112 5.06 -5.04 -14.15
N SER A 113 4.06 -4.53 -13.41
CA SER A 113 2.90 -3.84 -13.99
C SER A 113 3.28 -2.54 -14.70
N SER A 114 4.24 -1.78 -14.18
CA SER A 114 4.77 -0.58 -14.82
C SER A 114 5.56 -0.90 -16.09
N LEU A 115 6.39 -1.95 -16.07
CA LEU A 115 7.10 -2.44 -17.26
C LEU A 115 6.13 -2.94 -18.34
N TYR A 116 5.10 -3.69 -17.96
CA TYR A 116 4.06 -4.18 -18.87
C TYR A 116 3.31 -3.02 -19.54
N ARG A 117 2.96 -1.98 -18.77
CA ARG A 117 2.33 -0.78 -19.32
C ARG A 117 3.23 -0.06 -20.32
N LEU A 118 4.52 0.10 -20.00
CA LEU A 118 5.49 0.74 -20.92
C LEU A 118 5.66 -0.06 -22.22
N GLN A 119 5.76 -1.40 -22.14
CA GLN A 119 5.88 -2.27 -23.31
C GLN A 119 4.65 -2.19 -24.22
N HIS A 120 3.44 -2.24 -23.66
CA HIS A 120 2.21 -2.15 -24.46
C HIS A 120 1.91 -0.75 -24.99
N THR A 121 2.33 0.33 -24.32
CA THR A 121 2.28 1.67 -24.92
C THR A 121 3.23 1.80 -26.11
N MET A 122 4.38 1.12 -26.09
CA MET A 122 5.31 1.12 -27.22
C MET A 122 4.79 0.30 -28.42
N GLU A 123 4.07 -0.80 -28.19
CA GLU A 123 3.44 -1.61 -29.25
C GLU A 123 2.24 -0.92 -29.92
N HIS A 124 1.56 0.02 -29.25
CA HIS A 124 0.49 0.84 -29.84
C HIS A 124 0.97 2.15 -30.46
N SER A 125 2.23 2.54 -30.24
CA SER A 125 2.90 3.59 -31.02
C SER A 125 3.56 3.04 -32.28
N GLY A 126 2.91 2.08 -32.95
CA GLY A 126 3.09 1.81 -34.37
C GLY A 126 2.64 3.04 -35.17
N VAL A 127 3.41 4.13 -35.05
CA VAL A 127 3.44 5.18 -36.06
C VAL A 127 4.13 4.53 -37.24
N ASP A 128 3.33 4.10 -38.21
CA ASP A 128 3.78 3.84 -39.57
C ASP A 128 4.59 5.05 -40.03
N PHE A 129 5.92 4.94 -39.98
CA PHE A 129 6.81 5.74 -40.80
C PHE A 129 6.76 5.14 -42.20
N ASP A 130 5.64 5.35 -42.90
CA ASP A 130 5.54 5.08 -44.33
C ASP A 130 5.53 6.41 -45.10
N ALA A 131 6.48 6.48 -46.03
CA ALA A 131 6.70 7.43 -47.14
C ALA A 131 7.36 8.78 -46.84
#